data_AF-A0A433PHN9-F1
#
_entry.id   AF-A0A433PHN9-F1
#
_cell.length_a   1.000
_cell.length_b   1.000
_cell.length_c   1.000
_cell.angle_alpha   90.00
_cell.angle_beta   90.00
_cell.angle_gamma   90.00
#
_symmetry.space_group_name_H-M   'P 1'
#
loop_
_entity.id
_entity.type
_entity.pdbx_description
1 polymer ?
#
loop_
_entity_poly.entity_id
_entity_poly.type
_entity_poly.pdbx_seq_one_letter_code
_entity_poly.pdbx_strand_id
1 'polypeptide(L)'
;MSDKGHVSKEKLYTQPRGYGFTPALQRTRAPYRMRNAATLLGLLGFTVGVYSYAILAVKQDDFSDVPLPNAAPGVQDVTPKRAA
;
A
#
# COMPACT_ATOMS: atom_id res chain seq x y z
N MET A 1 35.60 -41.84 8.38
CA MET A 1 36.40 -40.60 8.54
C MET A 1 35.52 -39.46 8.07
N SER A 2 34.95 -38.67 8.98
CA SER A 2 33.98 -37.62 8.65
C SER A 2 34.74 -36.43 8.05
N ASP A 3 34.58 -36.24 6.74
CA ASP A 3 35.17 -35.13 6.00
C ASP A 3 34.58 -33.83 6.54
N LYS A 4 35.39 -33.09 7.30
CA LYS A 4 34.99 -31.78 7.82
C LYS A 4 34.94 -30.83 6.63
N GLY A 5 33.75 -30.70 6.05
CA GLY A 5 33.47 -29.86 4.90
C GLY A 5 33.90 -28.41 5.12
N HIS A 6 35.07 -28.06 4.62
CA HIS A 6 35.50 -26.69 4.49
C HIS A 6 34.64 -26.03 3.41
N VAL A 7 33.66 -25.22 3.82
CA VAL A 7 32.88 -24.38 2.92
C VAL A 7 33.85 -23.38 2.29
N SER A 8 34.29 -23.66 1.06
CA SER A 8 35.17 -22.76 0.31
C SER A 8 34.50 -21.40 0.19
N LYS A 9 35.18 -20.34 0.64
CA LYS A 9 34.63 -18.97 0.71
C LYS A 9 34.04 -18.51 -0.62
N GLU A 10 34.56 -19.01 -1.72
CA GLU A 10 34.07 -18.80 -3.07
C GLU A 10 32.59 -19.21 -3.26
N LYS A 11 32.13 -20.30 -2.64
CA LYS A 11 30.72 -20.73 -2.69
C LYS A 11 29.77 -19.76 -1.97
N LEU A 12 30.28 -18.88 -1.09
CA LEU A 12 29.47 -17.87 -0.40
C LEU A 12 29.16 -16.66 -1.29
N TYR A 13 29.99 -16.43 -2.32
CA TYR A 13 29.88 -15.29 -3.25
C TYR A 13 29.44 -15.70 -4.65
N THR A 14 29.55 -16.98 -5.01
CA THR A 14 29.14 -17.50 -6.33
C THR A 14 27.76 -18.16 -6.27
N GLN A 15 26.97 -17.94 -7.32
CA GLN A 15 25.70 -18.65 -7.52
C GLN A 15 25.85 -19.71 -8.62
N PRO A 16 25.48 -20.98 -8.36
CA PRO A 16 25.62 -22.05 -9.34
C PRO A 16 24.75 -21.86 -10.58
N ARG A 17 23.63 -21.14 -10.45
CA ARG A 17 22.64 -20.94 -11.53
C ARG A 17 22.64 -19.53 -12.13
N GLY A 18 23.49 -18.62 -11.64
CA GLY A 18 23.57 -17.24 -12.14
C GLY A 18 22.44 -16.28 -11.74
N TYR A 19 21.40 -16.76 -11.04
CA TYR A 19 20.27 -15.93 -10.57
C TYR A 19 19.89 -16.22 -9.10
N GLY A 20 19.29 -15.25 -8.41
CA GLY A 20 18.93 -15.29 -6.99
C GLY A 20 19.86 -14.47 -6.08
N PHE A 21 19.93 -14.81 -4.79
CA PHE A 21 20.88 -14.18 -3.85
C PHE A 21 21.94 -15.15 -3.36
N THR A 22 23.20 -14.70 -3.32
CA THR A 22 24.30 -15.45 -2.72
C THR A 22 24.11 -15.59 -1.19
N PRO A 23 24.66 -16.62 -0.55
CA PRO A 23 24.63 -16.77 0.91
C PRO A 23 25.22 -15.55 1.64
N ALA A 24 26.29 -14.95 1.09
CA ALA A 24 26.87 -13.72 1.64
C ALA A 24 25.89 -12.54 1.55
N LEU A 25 25.20 -12.38 0.42
CA LEU A 25 24.24 -11.28 0.20
C LEU A 25 22.97 -11.42 1.04
N GLN A 26 22.51 -12.64 1.32
CA GLN A 26 21.38 -12.87 2.22
C GLN A 26 21.71 -12.45 3.65
N ARG A 27 22.93 -12.74 4.12
CA ARG A 27 23.39 -12.33 5.45
C ARG A 27 23.48 -10.82 5.59
N THR A 28 24.02 -10.12 4.59
CA THR A 28 24.17 -8.66 4.64
C THR A 28 22.83 -7.93 4.68
N ARG A 29 21.77 -8.52 4.14
CA ARG A 29 20.41 -7.95 4.16
C ARG A 29 19.59 -8.33 5.39
N ALA A 30 20.01 -9.33 6.15
CA ALA A 30 19.33 -9.79 7.35
C ALA A 30 18.92 -8.66 8.33
N PRO A 31 19.77 -7.68 8.68
CA PRO A 31 19.44 -6.67 9.69
C PRO A 31 18.39 -5.65 9.23
N TYR A 32 18.22 -5.44 7.91
CA TYR A 32 17.31 -4.43 7.38
C TYR A 32 15.90 -4.96 7.12
N ARG A 33 15.72 -6.28 7.10
CA ARG A 33 14.42 -6.90 6.78
C ARG A 33 13.30 -6.42 7.71
N MET A 34 13.53 -6.46 9.02
CA MET A 34 12.50 -6.06 9.99
C MET A 34 12.26 -4.56 9.99
N ARG A 35 13.33 -3.75 9.88
CA ARG A 35 13.22 -2.28 9.85
C ARG A 35 12.45 -1.81 8.62
N ASN A 36 12.78 -2.36 7.46
CA ASN A 36 12.10 -2.03 6.20
C ASN A 36 10.65 -2.54 6.17
N ALA A 37 10.38 -3.71 6.76
CA ALA A 37 9.02 -4.20 6.91
C ALA A 37 8.18 -3.29 7.82
N ALA A 38 8.75 -2.85 8.95
CA ALA A 38 8.08 -1.93 9.86
C ALA A 38 7.79 -0.57 9.19
N THR A 39 8.74 -0.01 8.43
CA THR A 39 8.51 1.23 7.67
C THR A 39 7.42 1.06 6.61
N LEU A 40 7.40 -0.08 5.91
CA LEU A 40 6.36 -0.37 4.92
C LEU A 40 4.98 -0.49 5.59
N LEU A 41 4.90 -1.20 6.71
CA LEU A 41 3.67 -1.31 7.49
C LEU A 41 3.17 0.05 7.99
N GLY A 42 4.08 0.90 8.47
CA GLY A 42 3.74 2.27 8.88
C GLY A 42 3.18 3.08 7.71
N LEU A 43 3.82 3.02 6.54
CA LEU A 43 3.36 3.73 5.34
C LEU A 43 2.00 3.24 4.85
N LEU A 44 1.82 1.92 4.77
CA LEU A 44 0.56 1.30 4.35
C LEU A 44 -0.56 1.60 5.37
N GLY A 45 -0.30 1.46 6.66
CA GLY A 45 -1.26 1.76 7.71
C GLY A 45 -1.67 3.24 7.71
N PHE A 46 -0.72 4.15 7.54
CA PHE A 46 -0.99 5.58 7.46
C PHE A 46 -1.86 5.93 6.24
N THR A 47 -1.47 5.47 5.05
CA THR A 47 -2.19 5.77 3.80
C THR A 47 -3.60 5.18 3.79
N VAL A 48 -3.75 3.91 4.18
CA VAL A 48 -5.06 3.25 4.31
C VAL A 48 -5.91 3.92 5.39
N GLY A 49 -5.30 4.33 6.50
CA GLY A 49 -5.97 5.05 7.58
C GLY A 49 -6.55 6.38 7.11
N VAL A 50 -5.75 7.21 6.43
CA VAL A 50 -6.21 8.49 5.86
C VAL A 50 -7.34 8.28 4.86
N TYR A 51 -7.20 7.33 3.94
CA TYR A 51 -8.24 7.02 2.94
C TYR A 51 -9.55 6.56 3.59
N SER A 52 -9.46 5.64 4.55
CA SER A 52 -10.63 5.10 5.23
C SER A 52 -11.32 6.18 6.07
N TYR A 53 -10.54 7.01 6.77
CA TYR A 53 -11.05 8.13 7.54
C TYR A 53 -11.79 9.13 6.65
N ALA A 54 -11.24 9.48 5.49
CA ALA A 54 -11.88 10.42 4.57
C ALA A 54 -13.28 9.94 4.15
N ILE A 55 -13.45 8.66 3.83
CA ILE A 55 -14.77 8.11 3.48
C ILE A 55 -15.73 8.15 4.68
N LEU A 56 -15.26 7.77 5.87
CA LEU A 56 -16.11 7.74 7.06
C LEU A 56 -16.51 9.14 7.55
N ALA A 57 -15.60 10.11 7.45
CA ALA A 57 -15.84 11.49 7.83
C ALA A 57 -16.87 12.17 6.90
N VAL A 58 -16.75 11.97 5.58
CA VAL A 58 -17.70 12.55 4.61
C VAL A 58 -19.11 11.97 4.77
N LYS A 59 -19.25 10.72 5.21
CA LYS A 59 -20.57 10.08 5.42
C LYS A 59 -21.40 10.74 6.53
N GLN A 60 -20.82 11.61 7.35
CA GLN A 60 -21.53 12.27 8.45
C GLN A 60 -21.97 13.70 8.11
N ASP A 61 -21.77 14.17 6.89
CA ASP A 61 -22.20 15.51 6.50
C ASP A 61 -23.73 15.52 6.24
N ASP A 62 -24.47 16.33 7.00
CA ASP A 62 -25.92 16.48 6.88
C ASP A 62 -26.23 17.61 5.88
N PHE A 63 -26.47 17.24 4.62
CA PHE A 63 -26.79 18.19 3.54
C PHE A 63 -28.23 18.72 3.61
N SER A 64 -28.86 18.72 4.79
CA SER A 64 -30.26 19.15 4.97
C SER A 64 -30.46 20.66 4.80
N ASP A 65 -29.40 21.45 4.97
CA ASP A 65 -29.39 22.91 4.80
C ASP A 65 -29.10 23.37 3.37
N VAL A 66 -28.62 22.47 2.51
CA VAL A 66 -28.32 22.78 1.11
C VAL A 66 -29.60 22.70 0.27
N PRO A 67 -30.09 23.82 -0.30
CA PRO A 67 -31.26 23.80 -1.16
C PRO A 67 -30.96 23.00 -2.43
N LEU A 68 -31.80 22.01 -2.70
CA LEU A 68 -31.72 21.24 -3.93
C LEU A 68 -31.95 22.16 -5.15
N PRO A 69 -31.34 21.87 -6.32
CA PRO A 69 -31.45 22.71 -7.52
C PRO A 69 -32.88 23.01 -7.97
N ASN A 70 -33.82 22.12 -7.67
CA ASN A 70 -35.24 22.29 -7.96
C ASN A 70 -35.98 23.27 -7.02
N ALA A 71 -35.37 23.61 -5.87
CA ALA A 71 -35.91 24.52 -4.85
C ALA A 71 -35.14 25.85 -4.77
N ALA A 72 -33.97 25.95 -5.40
CA ALA A 72 -33.14 27.15 -5.37
C ALA A 72 -33.70 28.28 -6.27
N PRO A 73 -33.90 29.50 -5.75
CA PRO A 73 -34.40 30.62 -6.55
C PRO A 73 -33.38 31.01 -7.63
N GLY A 74 -33.80 30.93 -8.90
CA GLY A 74 -32.98 31.29 -10.07
C GLY A 74 -32.27 30.14 -10.78
N VAL A 75 -32.44 28.89 -10.33
CA VAL A 75 -31.91 27.69 -11.01
C VAL A 75 -32.98 27.09 -11.91
N GLN A 76 -32.71 26.95 -13.21
CA GLN A 76 -33.58 26.22 -14.13
C GLN A 76 -33.26 24.72 -14.07
N ASP A 77 -34.26 23.89 -13.79
CA ASP A 77 -34.15 22.45 -13.94
C ASP A 77 -34.18 22.09 -15.44
N VAL A 78 -32.99 21.82 -16.00
CA VAL A 78 -32.80 21.44 -17.40
C VAL A 78 -33.02 19.95 -17.65
N THR A 79 -33.40 19.18 -16.63
CA THR A 79 -33.63 17.74 -16.76
C THR A 79 -34.84 17.51 -17.67
N PRO A 80 -34.67 16.92 -18.87
CA PRO A 80 -35.79 16.64 -19.73
C PRO A 80 -36.69 15.62 -19.03
N LYS A 81 -37.93 16.00 -18.76
CA LYS A 81 -38.96 15.12 -18.21
C LYS A 81 -39.20 14.01 -19.23
N ARG A 82 -38.50 12.89 -19.11
CA ARG A 82 -38.83 11.69 -19.88
C ARG A 82 -40.21 11.26 -19.42
N ALA A 83 -41.21 11.51 -20.28
CA ALA A 83 -42.53 10.93 -20.14
C ALA A 83 -42.34 9.42 -20.10
N ALA A 84 -42.76 8.81 -18.98
CA ALA A 84 -42.90 7.37 -18.86
C ALA A 84 -43.98 6.86 -19.81
#